data_AF-A0A7V8N301-F1
#
_entry.id   AF-A0A7V8N301-F1
#
_cell.length_a   1.000
_cell.length_b   1.000
_cell.length_c   1.000
_cell.angle_alpha   90.00
_cell.angle_beta   90.00
_cell.angle_gamma   90.00
#
_symmetry.space_group_name_H-M   'P 1'
#
loop_
_entity.id
_entity.type
_entity.pdbx_description
1 polymer ?
#
loop_
_entity_poly.entity_id
_entity_poly.type
_entity_poly.pdbx_seq_one_letter_code
_entity_poly.pdbx_strand_id
1 'polypeptide(L)'
;MRKKNKKHSKSDRKRFLINILIYCIFLIGTLIMLYPFYISKLNDYLDNIRVTAYKKELQAIYQSKQEELKQENSQLATRGLTPSADPFNEKKSKRVSDAYYKTHLLGSVEIPKINIKIPLFDLTNNDLLEIGATTLNGTSYPLGGQNTHAVISAHRGLPNRELFTDLPKLGKGDFFVIEILGRKLAYRVEHL
;
A
#
# COMPACT_ATOMS: atom_id res chain seq x y z
N MET A 1 -50.49 51.02 2.49
CA MET A 1 -49.32 50.19 2.09
C MET A 1 -49.74 48.72 2.03
N ARG A 2 -49.77 48.11 0.84
CA ARG A 2 -50.28 46.73 0.65
C ARG A 2 -49.11 45.77 0.43
N LYS A 3 -48.75 44.98 1.45
CA LYS A 3 -47.73 43.91 1.36
C LYS A 3 -48.24 42.82 0.40
N LYS A 4 -47.64 42.69 -0.79
CA LYS A 4 -47.87 41.55 -1.69
C LYS A 4 -47.12 40.32 -1.17
N ASN A 5 -47.86 39.39 -0.58
CA ASN A 5 -47.37 38.03 -0.32
C ASN A 5 -47.14 37.32 -1.66
N LYS A 6 -45.86 37.10 -2.04
CA LYS A 6 -45.50 36.27 -3.20
C LYS A 6 -45.73 34.80 -2.85
N LYS A 7 -46.91 34.25 -3.19
CA LYS A 7 -47.10 32.80 -3.26
C LYS A 7 -46.26 32.29 -4.44
N HIS A 8 -45.13 31.63 -4.16
CA HIS A 8 -44.36 30.93 -5.19
C HIS A 8 -45.28 29.96 -5.95
N SER A 9 -45.38 30.16 -7.27
CA SER A 9 -46.15 29.29 -8.15
C SER A 9 -45.58 27.88 -8.10
N LYS A 10 -46.42 26.83 -8.27
CA LYS A 10 -45.95 25.43 -8.35
C LYS A 10 -44.82 25.25 -9.39
N SER A 11 -44.80 26.09 -10.43
CA SER A 11 -43.73 26.17 -11.45
C SER A 11 -42.36 26.58 -10.87
N ASP A 12 -42.32 27.57 -9.96
CA ASP A 12 -41.08 28.08 -9.37
C ASP A 12 -40.44 27.05 -8.44
N ARG A 13 -41.26 26.33 -7.67
CA ARG A 13 -40.78 25.21 -6.83
C ARG A 13 -40.21 24.07 -7.67
N LYS A 14 -40.85 23.75 -8.81
CA LYS A 14 -40.36 22.70 -9.73
C LYS A 14 -39.00 23.09 -10.34
N ARG A 15 -38.83 24.35 -10.75
CA ARG A 15 -37.54 24.86 -11.26
C ARG A 15 -36.45 24.86 -10.18
N PHE A 16 -36.79 25.25 -8.96
CA PHE A 16 -35.86 25.21 -7.83
C PHE A 16 -35.36 23.79 -7.53
N LEU A 17 -36.27 22.80 -7.49
CA LEU A 17 -35.92 21.39 -7.31
C LEU A 17 -35.07 20.84 -8.45
N ILE A 18 -35.36 21.22 -9.71
CA ILE A 18 -34.55 20.83 -10.86
C ILE A 18 -33.14 21.42 -10.78
N ASN A 19 -33.00 22.69 -10.38
CA ASN A 19 -31.69 23.31 -10.22
C ASN A 19 -30.86 22.63 -9.12
N ILE A 20 -31.49 22.28 -7.98
CA ILE A 20 -30.83 21.50 -6.93
C ILE A 20 -30.34 20.16 -7.49
N LEU A 21 -31.19 19.45 -8.23
CA LEU A 21 -30.81 18.17 -8.84
C LEU A 21 -29.61 18.33 -9.79
N ILE A 22 -29.59 19.37 -10.62
CA ILE A 22 -28.47 19.66 -11.52
C ILE A 22 -27.19 19.93 -10.72
N TYR A 23 -27.26 20.75 -9.67
CA TYR A 23 -26.11 21.01 -8.81
C TYR A 23 -25.62 19.73 -8.10
N CYS A 24 -26.52 18.86 -7.65
CA CYS A 24 -26.15 17.57 -7.06
C CYS A 24 -25.42 16.67 -8.07
N ILE A 25 -25.94 16.54 -9.30
CA ILE A 25 -25.29 15.74 -10.34
C ILE A 25 -23.92 16.31 -10.70
N PHE A 26 -23.80 17.64 -10.84
CA PHE A 26 -22.53 18.31 -11.10
C PHE A 26 -21.51 18.08 -9.97
N LEU A 27 -21.96 18.16 -8.72
CA LEU A 27 -21.12 17.93 -7.55
C LEU A 27 -20.65 16.47 -7.47
N ILE A 28 -21.54 15.50 -7.74
CA ILE A 28 -21.18 14.08 -7.81
C ILE A 28 -20.15 13.84 -8.93
N GLY A 29 -20.36 14.42 -10.12
CA GLY A 29 -19.42 14.31 -11.23
C GLY A 29 -18.03 14.88 -10.88
N THR A 30 -18.01 16.03 -10.20
CA THR A 30 -16.77 16.66 -9.73
C THR A 30 -16.05 15.78 -8.70
N LEU A 31 -16.78 15.18 -7.74
CA LEU A 31 -16.20 14.26 -6.76
C LEU A 31 -15.60 13.02 -7.42
N ILE A 32 -16.28 12.43 -8.41
CA ILE A 32 -15.77 11.28 -9.18
C ILE A 32 -14.50 11.66 -9.95
N MET A 33 -14.50 12.84 -10.60
CA MET A 33 -13.33 13.33 -11.32
C MET A 33 -12.12 13.56 -10.41
N LEU A 34 -12.36 14.01 -9.18
CA LEU A 34 -11.31 14.23 -8.19
C LEU A 34 -10.83 12.94 -7.50
N TYR A 35 -11.55 11.82 -7.65
CA TYR A 35 -11.24 10.54 -6.96
C TYR A 35 -9.75 10.12 -7.04
N PRO A 36 -9.09 10.12 -8.21
CA PRO A 36 -7.70 9.67 -8.32
C PRO A 36 -6.70 10.53 -7.53
N PHE A 37 -7.02 11.79 -7.26
CA PHE A 37 -6.08 12.73 -6.63
C PHE A 37 -5.95 12.53 -5.12
N TYR A 38 -6.96 11.95 -4.45
CA TYR A 38 -6.93 11.76 -3.01
C TYR A 38 -7.01 10.29 -2.58
N ILE A 39 -7.35 9.37 -3.47
CA ILE A 39 -7.52 7.96 -3.12
C ILE A 39 -6.20 7.30 -2.69
N SER A 40 -5.05 7.68 -3.29
CA SER A 40 -3.74 7.14 -2.91
C SER A 40 -3.43 7.42 -1.44
N LYS A 41 -3.54 8.68 -1.02
CA LYS A 41 -3.30 9.11 0.36
C LYS A 41 -4.29 8.50 1.34
N LEU A 42 -5.54 8.32 0.93
CA LEU A 42 -6.52 7.62 1.77
C LEU A 42 -6.13 6.15 1.96
N ASN A 43 -5.69 5.47 0.90
CA ASN A 43 -5.23 4.08 0.99
C ASN A 43 -3.99 3.94 1.87
N ASP A 44 -3.00 4.84 1.72
CA ASP A 44 -1.81 4.86 2.56
C ASP A 44 -2.18 5.04 4.04
N TYR A 45 -3.11 5.94 4.35
CA TYR A 45 -3.60 6.15 5.71
C TYR A 45 -4.28 4.89 6.27
N LEU A 46 -5.19 4.27 5.51
CA LEU A 46 -5.88 3.05 5.92
C LEU A 46 -4.90 1.88 6.14
N ASP A 47 -3.88 1.77 5.30
CA ASP A 47 -2.86 0.73 5.44
C ASP A 47 -2.00 0.93 6.69
N ASN A 48 -1.63 2.17 7.01
CA ASN A 48 -0.90 2.46 8.24
C ASN A 48 -1.70 2.08 9.50
N ILE A 49 -3.03 2.28 9.49
CA ILE A 49 -3.91 1.80 10.55
C ILE A 49 -3.90 0.27 10.63
N ARG A 50 -4.08 -0.43 9.50
CA ARG A 50 -4.09 -1.91 9.45
C ARG A 50 -2.77 -2.51 9.93
N VAL A 51 -1.65 -1.99 9.43
CA VAL A 51 -0.31 -2.42 9.83
C VAL A 51 -0.13 -2.25 11.32
N THR A 52 -0.55 -1.11 11.89
CA THR A 52 -0.45 -0.86 13.34
C THR A 52 -1.32 -1.81 14.15
N ALA A 53 -2.55 -2.06 13.71
CA ALA A 53 -3.47 -2.99 14.36
C ALA A 53 -2.93 -4.42 14.37
N TYR A 54 -2.52 -4.94 13.21
CA TYR A 54 -2.00 -6.30 13.10
C TYR A 54 -0.64 -6.48 13.78
N LYS A 55 0.20 -5.44 13.82
CA LYS A 55 1.46 -5.50 14.58
C LYS A 55 1.23 -5.85 16.04
N LYS A 56 0.23 -5.24 16.66
CA LYS A 56 -0.12 -5.50 18.07
C LYS A 56 -0.59 -6.94 18.27
N GLU A 57 -1.36 -7.48 17.33
CA GLU A 57 -1.88 -8.85 17.41
C GLU A 57 -0.80 -9.91 17.15
N LEU A 58 0.15 -9.63 16.25
CA LEU A 58 1.21 -10.56 15.87
C LEU A 58 2.42 -10.53 16.81
N GLN A 59 2.46 -9.60 17.77
CA GLN A 59 3.60 -9.42 18.68
C GLN A 59 4.00 -10.69 19.43
N ALA A 60 3.02 -11.52 19.82
CA ALA A 60 3.26 -12.79 20.53
C ALA A 60 4.00 -13.83 19.65
N ILE A 61 3.84 -13.77 18.33
CA ILE A 61 4.42 -14.75 17.39
C ILE A 61 5.67 -14.22 16.67
N TYR A 62 6.09 -12.98 16.95
CA TYR A 62 7.25 -12.38 16.29
C TYR A 62 8.53 -13.17 16.48
N GLN A 63 8.77 -13.68 17.69
CA GLN A 63 9.98 -14.45 17.98
C GLN A 63 10.01 -15.76 17.17
N SER A 64 8.91 -16.51 17.16
CA SER A 64 8.84 -17.76 16.38
C SER A 64 8.95 -17.50 14.87
N LYS A 65 8.25 -16.47 14.37
CA LYS A 65 8.31 -16.11 12.94
C LYS A 65 9.69 -15.60 12.54
N GLN A 66 10.38 -14.89 13.42
CA GLN A 66 11.74 -14.42 13.19
C GLN A 66 12.73 -15.58 13.05
N GLU A 67 12.65 -16.60 13.93
CA GLU A 67 13.51 -17.77 13.84
C GLU A 67 13.22 -18.61 12.59
N GLU A 68 11.95 -18.77 12.21
CA GLU A 68 11.53 -19.43 10.96
C GLU A 68 12.18 -18.79 9.74
N LEU A 69 12.00 -17.47 9.56
CA LEU A 69 12.54 -16.73 8.42
C LEU A 69 14.08 -16.68 8.43
N LYS A 70 14.71 -16.70 9.61
CA LYS A 70 16.18 -16.75 9.75
C LYS A 70 16.74 -18.11 9.33
N GLN A 71 16.04 -19.20 9.67
CA GLN A 71 16.39 -20.53 9.19
C GLN A 71 16.27 -20.60 7.66
N GLU A 72 15.20 -20.05 7.10
CA GLU A 72 15.01 -20.00 5.64
C GLU A 72 16.11 -19.19 4.94
N ASN A 73 16.47 -18.02 5.48
CA ASN A 73 17.62 -17.23 4.98
C ASN A 73 18.93 -18.02 5.01
N SER A 74 19.17 -18.81 6.05
CA SER A 74 20.38 -19.65 6.17
C SER A 74 20.41 -20.77 5.12
N GLN A 75 19.25 -21.35 4.80
CA GLN A 75 19.13 -22.33 3.72
C GLN A 75 19.38 -21.70 2.36
N LEU A 76 18.80 -20.52 2.10
CA LEU A 76 19.00 -19.77 0.86
C LEU A 76 20.45 -19.32 0.67
N ALA A 77 21.14 -18.92 1.74
CA ALA A 77 22.56 -18.60 1.69
C ALA A 77 23.43 -19.81 1.28
N THR A 78 22.98 -21.03 1.61
CA THR A 78 23.70 -22.27 1.27
C THR A 78 23.35 -22.78 -0.13
N ARG A 79 22.06 -22.75 -0.50
CA ARG A 79 21.57 -23.25 -1.79
C ARG A 79 21.75 -22.27 -2.95
N GLY A 80 22.00 -20.99 -2.64
CA GLY A 80 21.94 -19.90 -3.60
C GLY A 80 20.52 -19.34 -3.74
N LEU A 81 20.43 -18.07 -4.16
CA LEU A 81 19.15 -17.42 -4.42
C LEU A 81 18.58 -17.96 -5.74
N THR A 82 17.30 -18.31 -5.73
CA THR A 82 16.57 -18.75 -6.92
C THR A 82 15.33 -17.87 -7.09
N PRO A 83 15.50 -16.61 -7.52
CA PRO A 83 14.38 -15.70 -7.72
C PRO A 83 13.35 -16.36 -8.64
N SER A 84 12.10 -16.40 -8.19
CA SER A 84 11.01 -16.86 -9.05
C SER A 84 10.88 -16.00 -10.31
N ALA A 85 10.25 -16.56 -11.34
CA ALA A 85 9.97 -15.86 -12.58
C ALA A 85 9.24 -14.52 -12.35
N ASP A 86 9.24 -13.65 -13.37
CA ASP A 86 8.67 -12.30 -13.32
C ASP A 86 7.32 -12.28 -12.55
N PRO A 87 7.27 -11.62 -11.37
CA PRO A 87 6.14 -11.66 -10.48
C PRO A 87 4.88 -10.95 -11.02
N PHE A 88 4.99 -10.27 -12.16
CA PHE A 88 3.91 -9.48 -12.75
C PHE A 88 3.11 -10.23 -13.83
N ASN A 89 3.44 -11.50 -14.12
CA ASN A 89 2.80 -12.29 -15.19
C ASN A 89 1.65 -13.21 -14.73
N GLU A 90 1.31 -13.23 -13.45
CA GLU A 90 0.23 -14.08 -12.94
C GLU A 90 -1.17 -13.54 -13.35
N LYS A 91 -2.22 -14.36 -13.23
CA LYS A 91 -3.61 -13.87 -13.42
C LYS A 91 -4.07 -13.11 -12.17
N LYS A 92 -4.78 -11.99 -12.34
CA LYS A 92 -5.35 -11.24 -11.23
C LYS A 92 -6.38 -12.08 -10.47
N SER A 93 -6.25 -12.16 -9.16
CA SER A 93 -7.22 -12.82 -8.27
C SER A 93 -8.08 -11.77 -7.56
N LYS A 94 -9.07 -12.24 -6.80
CA LYS A 94 -10.10 -11.41 -6.13
C LYS A 94 -9.47 -10.58 -5.00
N ARG A 95 -10.24 -9.63 -4.48
CA ARG A 95 -9.91 -8.82 -3.30
C ARG A 95 -9.26 -9.66 -2.19
N VAL A 96 -8.10 -9.22 -1.73
CA VAL A 96 -7.40 -9.77 -0.57
C VAL A 96 -8.32 -9.74 0.65
N SER A 97 -8.48 -10.88 1.32
CA SER A 97 -9.20 -10.96 2.59
C SER A 97 -8.35 -10.46 3.75
N ASP A 98 -8.96 -9.96 4.81
CA ASP A 98 -8.24 -9.50 6.00
C ASP A 98 -7.40 -10.60 6.65
N ALA A 99 -7.90 -11.84 6.66
CA ALA A 99 -7.16 -12.99 7.17
C ALA A 99 -5.90 -13.28 6.33
N TYR A 100 -6.02 -13.19 5.00
CA TYR A 100 -4.89 -13.39 4.08
C TYR A 100 -3.85 -12.27 4.23
N TYR A 101 -4.32 -11.01 4.27
CA TYR A 101 -3.48 -9.84 4.54
C TYR A 101 -2.67 -10.03 5.83
N LYS A 102 -3.34 -10.38 6.93
CA LYS A 102 -2.71 -10.53 8.24
C LYS A 102 -1.68 -11.65 8.27
N THR A 103 -1.98 -12.77 7.60
CA THR A 103 -1.08 -13.94 7.53
C THR A 103 0.24 -13.60 6.87
N HIS A 104 0.19 -12.81 5.80
CA HIS A 104 1.37 -12.49 4.98
C HIS A 104 2.08 -11.20 5.40
N LEU A 105 1.52 -10.41 6.31
CA LEU A 105 2.10 -9.15 6.73
C LEU A 105 3.37 -9.37 7.56
N LEU A 106 4.52 -8.94 7.02
CA LEU A 106 5.80 -8.88 7.77
C LEU A 106 6.00 -7.57 8.50
N GLY A 107 5.51 -6.47 7.91
CA GLY A 107 5.67 -5.14 8.47
C GLY A 107 5.48 -4.05 7.43
N SER A 108 6.44 -3.12 7.30
CA SER A 108 6.33 -1.97 6.40
C SER A 108 7.68 -1.50 5.86
N VAL A 109 7.67 -0.96 4.64
CA VAL A 109 8.79 -0.22 4.05
C VAL A 109 8.48 1.27 4.07
N GLU A 110 9.40 2.07 4.57
CA GLU A 110 9.30 3.52 4.65
C GLU A 110 10.46 4.16 3.87
N ILE A 111 10.13 5.05 2.93
CA ILE A 111 11.11 5.79 2.13
C ILE A 111 10.83 7.28 2.29
N PRO A 112 11.50 7.97 3.23
CA PRO A 112 11.16 9.35 3.60
C PRO A 112 11.24 10.35 2.45
N LYS A 113 12.23 10.21 1.56
CA LYS A 113 12.45 11.14 0.43
C LYS A 113 11.26 11.27 -0.51
N ILE A 114 10.51 10.18 -0.70
CA ILE A 114 9.32 10.14 -1.55
C ILE A 114 8.02 10.06 -0.73
N ASN A 115 8.12 10.23 0.59
CA ASN A 115 6.99 10.25 1.53
C ASN A 115 6.06 9.03 1.41
N ILE A 116 6.63 7.83 1.31
CA ILE A 116 5.86 6.58 1.32
C ILE A 116 6.13 5.76 2.57
N LYS A 117 5.07 5.14 3.08
CA LYS A 117 5.13 4.08 4.07
C LYS A 117 4.06 3.04 3.73
N ILE A 118 4.50 1.91 3.19
CA ILE A 118 3.62 0.88 2.63
C ILE A 118 3.80 -0.46 3.35
N PRO A 119 2.77 -1.32 3.39
CA PRO A 119 2.88 -2.66 3.93
C PRO A 119 3.95 -3.48 3.22
N LEU A 120 4.61 -4.37 3.95
CA LEU A 120 5.58 -5.34 3.45
C LEU A 120 5.08 -6.75 3.73
N PHE A 121 4.97 -7.57 2.68
CA PHE A 121 4.52 -8.95 2.76
C PHE A 121 5.65 -9.96 2.53
N ASP A 122 5.47 -11.18 3.05
CA ASP A 122 6.45 -12.27 3.00
C ASP A 122 6.58 -12.93 1.63
N LEU A 123 5.54 -12.89 0.80
CA LEU A 123 5.56 -13.48 -0.53
C LEU A 123 5.12 -12.50 -1.60
N THR A 124 5.59 -12.76 -2.81
CA THR A 124 5.18 -12.03 -4.01
C THR A 124 4.15 -12.83 -4.80
N ASN A 125 3.01 -12.19 -5.03
CA ASN A 125 1.98 -12.57 -5.99
C ASN A 125 1.19 -11.31 -6.41
N ASN A 126 0.32 -11.45 -7.41
CA ASN A 126 -0.49 -10.33 -7.90
C ASN A 126 -1.33 -9.64 -6.83
N ASP A 127 -1.98 -10.42 -5.96
CA ASP A 127 -2.94 -9.89 -5.00
C ASP A 127 -2.26 -8.98 -3.97
N LEU A 128 -1.08 -9.38 -3.49
CA LEU A 128 -0.28 -8.61 -2.53
C LEU A 128 0.44 -7.43 -3.20
N LEU A 129 0.89 -7.59 -4.45
CA LEU A 129 1.48 -6.50 -5.24
C LEU A 129 0.49 -5.35 -5.52
N GLU A 130 -0.82 -5.63 -5.59
CA GLU A 130 -1.85 -4.60 -5.72
C GLU A 130 -2.00 -3.74 -4.45
N ILE A 131 -1.56 -4.24 -3.28
CA ILE A 131 -1.82 -3.61 -1.98
C ILE A 131 -0.56 -3.27 -1.16
N GLY A 132 0.65 -3.53 -1.66
CA GLY A 132 1.87 -3.16 -0.95
C GLY A 132 3.15 -3.65 -1.61
N ALA A 133 4.22 -3.62 -0.83
CA ALA A 133 5.49 -4.21 -1.20
C ALA A 133 5.55 -5.69 -0.78
N THR A 134 6.25 -6.49 -1.55
CA THR A 134 6.37 -7.94 -1.34
C THR A 134 7.84 -8.36 -1.37
N THR A 135 8.19 -9.38 -0.58
CA THR A 135 9.50 -10.03 -0.68
C THR A 135 9.48 -10.99 -1.87
N LEU A 136 10.45 -10.87 -2.77
CA LEU A 136 10.53 -11.73 -3.97
C LEU A 136 10.84 -13.17 -3.57
N ASN A 137 10.00 -14.10 -4.03
CA ASN A 137 10.12 -15.52 -3.72
C ASN A 137 11.49 -16.05 -4.17
N GLY A 138 12.16 -16.80 -3.29
CA GLY A 138 13.50 -17.34 -3.54
C GLY A 138 14.65 -16.36 -3.29
N THR A 139 14.36 -15.17 -2.75
CA THR A 139 15.36 -14.24 -2.19
C THR A 139 15.32 -14.26 -0.67
N SER A 140 16.32 -13.67 0.00
CA SER A 140 16.29 -13.61 1.47
C SER A 140 15.11 -12.76 1.96
N TYR A 141 14.59 -13.06 3.14
CA TYR A 141 13.71 -12.14 3.84
C TYR A 141 14.51 -10.96 4.42
N PRO A 142 13.91 -9.77 4.49
CA PRO A 142 14.60 -8.54 4.90
C PRO A 142 14.76 -8.42 6.42
N LEU A 143 15.34 -9.44 7.05
CA LEU A 143 15.72 -9.46 8.46
C LEU A 143 17.11 -8.87 8.73
N GLY A 144 17.84 -8.51 7.67
CA GLY A 144 19.25 -8.15 7.72
C GLY A 144 20.15 -9.36 8.05
N GLY A 145 21.39 -9.08 8.44
CA GLY A 145 22.41 -10.08 8.71
C GLY A 145 23.36 -10.29 7.54
N GLN A 146 24.56 -10.81 7.84
CA GLN A 146 25.57 -11.13 6.83
C GLN A 146 25.07 -12.23 5.90
N ASN A 147 25.52 -12.20 4.63
CA ASN A 147 25.14 -13.17 3.60
C ASN A 147 23.63 -13.26 3.33
N THR A 148 22.91 -12.14 3.49
CA THR A 148 21.49 -12.03 3.10
C THR A 148 21.33 -10.98 1.99
N HIS A 149 20.44 -11.25 1.05
CA HIS A 149 20.06 -10.30 0.00
C HIS A 149 18.57 -10.46 -0.28
N ALA A 150 17.78 -9.55 0.28
CA ALA A 150 16.35 -9.48 0.08
C ALA A 150 16.02 -8.62 -1.13
N VAL A 151 15.12 -9.08 -1.98
CA VAL A 151 14.58 -8.28 -3.08
C VAL A 151 13.14 -7.94 -2.74
N ILE A 152 12.82 -6.64 -2.79
CA ILE A 152 11.49 -6.13 -2.48
C ILE A 152 10.88 -5.55 -3.75
N SER A 153 9.69 -6.03 -4.10
CA SER A 153 8.96 -5.64 -5.29
C SER A 153 7.67 -4.91 -4.92
N ALA A 154 7.26 -3.94 -5.74
CA ALA A 154 5.93 -3.34 -5.67
C ALA A 154 5.55 -2.77 -7.04
N HIS A 155 4.26 -2.57 -7.29
CA HIS A 155 3.82 -1.94 -8.52
C HIS A 155 4.23 -0.46 -8.63
N ARG A 156 4.20 0.02 -9.88
CA ARG A 156 4.31 1.42 -10.27
C ARG A 156 3.09 1.80 -11.10
N GLY A 157 2.57 3.01 -10.88
CA GLY A 157 1.51 3.60 -11.69
C GLY A 157 0.11 3.01 -11.48
N LEU A 158 -0.19 2.46 -10.29
CA LEU A 158 -1.56 2.01 -10.01
C LEU A 158 -2.50 3.23 -9.93
N PRO A 159 -3.72 3.17 -10.50
CA PRO A 159 -4.67 4.29 -10.45
C PRO A 159 -5.02 4.75 -9.04
N ASN A 160 -4.96 3.83 -8.07
CA ASN A 160 -5.45 4.05 -6.72
C ASN A 160 -4.33 4.11 -5.65
N ARG A 161 -3.06 3.85 -6.02
CA ARG A 161 -1.94 3.68 -5.06
C ARG A 161 -0.61 4.10 -5.68
N GLU A 162 0.20 4.82 -4.93
CA GLU A 162 1.51 5.29 -5.39
C GLU A 162 2.56 4.17 -5.32
N LEU A 163 2.64 3.40 -4.23
CA LEU A 163 3.63 2.33 -4.03
C LEU A 163 5.05 2.77 -4.46
N PHE A 164 5.72 2.05 -5.35
CA PHE A 164 7.06 2.38 -5.86
C PHE A 164 7.05 3.26 -7.12
N THR A 165 5.94 4.00 -7.38
CA THR A 165 5.83 4.87 -8.55
C THR A 165 6.97 5.90 -8.66
N ASP A 166 7.36 6.43 -7.50
CA ASP A 166 8.39 7.46 -7.37
C ASP A 166 9.76 6.92 -6.96
N LEU A 167 9.95 5.59 -6.93
CA LEU A 167 11.23 4.96 -6.61
C LEU A 167 12.39 5.46 -7.50
N PRO A 168 12.21 5.74 -8.80
CA PRO A 168 13.28 6.33 -9.63
C PRO A 168 13.75 7.74 -9.21
N LYS A 169 13.06 8.41 -8.29
CA LYS A 169 13.51 9.70 -7.71
C LYS A 169 14.60 9.51 -6.64
N LEU A 170 14.88 8.26 -6.25
CA LEU A 170 15.98 7.95 -5.35
C LEU A 170 17.34 8.09 -6.05
N GLY A 171 18.32 8.45 -5.25
CA GLY A 171 19.72 8.68 -5.57
C GLY A 171 20.61 7.89 -4.63
N LYS A 172 21.87 7.71 -5.02
CA LYS A 172 22.90 7.17 -4.12
C LYS A 172 22.97 8.02 -2.85
N GLY A 173 23.04 7.36 -1.69
CA GLY A 173 23.11 7.99 -0.39
C GLY A 173 21.75 8.23 0.28
N ASP A 174 20.64 8.15 -0.46
CA ASP A 174 19.31 8.16 0.17
C ASP A 174 19.12 6.93 1.05
N PHE A 175 18.20 7.01 2.01
CA PHE A 175 17.92 5.92 2.93
C PHE A 175 16.46 5.50 2.89
N PHE A 176 16.23 4.24 3.25
CA PHE A 176 14.92 3.67 3.50
C PHE A 176 14.96 2.82 4.76
N VAL A 177 13.80 2.61 5.38
CA VAL A 177 13.65 1.87 6.62
C VAL A 177 12.70 0.72 6.40
N ILE A 178 13.13 -0.49 6.76
CA ILE A 178 12.27 -1.66 6.84
C ILE A 178 11.93 -1.88 8.31
N GLU A 179 10.64 -1.79 8.64
CA GLU A 179 10.13 -2.17 9.94
C GLU A 179 9.53 -3.57 9.83
N ILE A 180 10.17 -4.56 10.47
CA ILE A 180 9.83 -5.98 10.37
C ILE A 180 9.86 -6.63 11.76
N LEU A 181 8.79 -7.34 12.11
CA LEU A 181 8.69 -8.10 13.38
C LEU A 181 9.14 -7.31 14.64
N GLY A 182 8.75 -6.03 14.72
CA GLY A 182 9.07 -5.13 15.84
C GLY A 182 10.48 -4.50 15.82
N ARG A 183 11.26 -4.74 14.76
CA ARG A 183 12.58 -4.14 14.56
C ARG A 183 12.55 -3.13 13.42
N LYS A 184 13.42 -2.12 13.47
CA LYS A 184 13.65 -1.17 12.37
C LYS A 184 15.07 -1.34 11.84
N LEU A 185 15.17 -1.55 10.54
CA LEU A 185 16.42 -1.73 9.81
C LEU A 185 16.56 -0.58 8.82
N ALA A 186 17.59 0.24 8.97
CA ALA A 186 17.87 1.34 8.06
C ALA A 186 18.88 0.90 7.00
N TYR A 187 18.58 1.21 5.75
CA TYR A 187 19.42 0.91 4.59
C TYR A 187 19.74 2.18 3.84
N ARG A 188 20.91 2.20 3.19
CA ARG A 188 21.36 3.28 2.32
C ARG A 188 21.48 2.77 0.90
N VAL A 189 20.99 3.56 -0.05
CA VAL A 189 21.11 3.27 -1.48
C VAL A 189 22.56 3.45 -1.90
N GLU A 190 23.19 2.35 -2.35
CA GLU A 190 24.56 2.37 -2.87
C GLU A 190 24.59 2.37 -4.41
N HIS A 191 23.59 1.72 -5.03
CA HIS A 191 23.45 1.51 -6.47
C HIS A 191 21.97 1.66 -6.90
N LEU A 192 21.76 2.07 -8.16
CA LEU A 192 20.45 2.25 -8.81
C LEU A 192 20.37 1.37 -10.06
#